data_AF-A0A7W4B4F7-F1
#
_entry.id   AF-A0A7W4B4F7-F1
#
_cell.length_a   1.000
_cell.length_b   1.000
_cell.length_c   1.000
_cell.angle_alpha   90.00
_cell.angle_beta   90.00
_cell.angle_gamma   90.00
#
_symmetry.space_group_name_H-M   'P 1'
#
loop_
_entity.id
_entity.type
_entity.pdbx_description
1 polymer ?
#
loop_
_entity_poly.entity_id
_entity_poly.type
_entity_poly.pdbx_seq_one_letter_code
_entity_poly.pdbx_strand_id
1 'polypeptide(L)' 'MIKLVELFCDVDDFCKVFIPQWKKQLLEDGTQKRQRAGRMTTSEIMTIVISFHMSH' A
#
# COMPACT_ATOMS: atom_id res chain seq x y z
N MET A 1 -21.25 7.37 0.34
CA MET A 1 -20.85 6.16 1.07
C MET A 1 -19.69 5.55 0.30
N ILE A 2 -18.48 5.61 0.85
CA ILE A 2 -17.34 4.91 0.26
C ILE A 2 -17.62 3.42 0.43
N LYS A 3 -17.66 2.70 -0.69
CA LYS A 3 -17.71 1.25 -0.64
C LYS A 3 -16.30 0.76 -0.35
N LEU A 4 -16.03 0.46 0.92
CA LEU A 4 -14.72 0.03 1.40
C LEU A 4 -14.11 -1.09 0.55
N VAL A 5 -14.95 -2.01 0.08
CA VAL A 5 -14.55 -3.13 -0.79
C VAL A 5 -14.05 -2.63 -2.15
N GLU A 6 -14.75 -1.70 -2.79
CA GLU A 6 -14.32 -1.13 -4.08
C GLU A 6 -13.00 -0.38 -3.94
N LEU A 7 -12.88 0.45 -2.89
CA LEU A 7 -11.62 1.15 -2.58
C LEU A 7 -10.47 0.15 -2.33
N PHE A 8 -10.73 -0.91 -1.56
CA PHE A 8 -9.71 -1.92 -1.30
C PHE A 8 -9.28 -2.64 -2.58
N CYS A 9 -10.22 -2.98 -3.48
CA CYS A 9 -9.90 -3.59 -4.77
C CYS A 9 -8.98 -2.70 -5.61
N ASP A 10 -9.33 -1.41 -5.75
CA ASP A 10 -8.52 -0.45 -6.52
C ASP A 10 -7.12 -0.30 -5.93
N VAL A 11 -7.03 -0.20 -4.60
CA VAL A 11 -5.75 -0.05 -3.88
C VAL A 11 -4.90 -1.32 -3.95
N ASP A 12 -5.52 -2.50 -3.88
CA ASP A 12 -4.81 -3.78 -3.98
C ASP A 12 -4.23 -3.98 -5.38
N ASP A 13 -5.00 -3.70 -6.43
CA ASP A 13 -4.52 -3.77 -7.82
C ASP A 13 -3.40 -2.75 -8.09
N PHE A 14 -3.51 -1.54 -7.55
CA PHE A 14 -2.40 -0.58 -7.55
C PHE A 14 -1.16 -1.14 -6.86
N CYS A 15 -1.31 -1.71 -5.66
CA CYS A 15 -0.19 -2.22 -4.88
C CYS A 15 0.53 -3.39 -5.56
N LYS A 16 -0.19 -4.26 -6.30
CA LYS A 16 0.42 -5.35 -7.08
C LYS A 16 1.43 -4.85 -8.10
N VAL A 17 1.21 -3.68 -8.69
CA VAL A 17 2.11 -3.08 -9.68
C VAL A 17 3.17 -2.21 -9.01
N PHE A 18 2.78 -1.35 -8.07
CA PHE A 18 3.66 -0.33 -7.51
C PHE A 18 4.67 -0.88 -6.48
N ILE A 19 4.23 -1.75 -5.57
CA ILE A 19 5.09 -2.22 -4.46
C ILE A 19 6.35 -2.95 -4.93
N PRO A 20 6.32 -3.84 -5.95
CA PRO A 20 7.52 -4.46 -6.47
C PRO A 20 8.54 -3.44 -7.01
N GLN A 21 8.06 -2.45 -7.76
CA GLN A 21 8.90 -1.41 -8.36
C GLN A 21 9.52 -0.52 -7.28
N TRP A 22 8.71 -0.10 -6.31
CA TRP A 22 9.16 0.74 -5.20
C TRP A 22 10.21 0.03 -4.34
N LYS A 23 10.00 -1.27 -4.02
CA LYS A 23 11.00 -2.07 -3.30
C LYS A 23 12.30 -2.21 -4.06
N LYS A 24 12.25 -2.39 -5.38
CA LYS A 24 13.46 -2.44 -6.22
C LYS A 24 14.24 -1.14 -6.12
N GLN A 25 13.56 0.00 -6.25
CA GLN A 25 14.19 1.32 -6.13
C GLN A 25 14.82 1.53 -4.75
N LEU A 26 14.12 1.16 -3.67
CA LEU A 26 14.62 1.31 -2.29
C LEU A 26 15.82 0.41 -1.94
N LEU A 27 15.99 -0.69 -2.68
CA LEU A 27 17.16 -1.57 -2.54
C LEU A 27 18.35 -0.99 -3.32
N GLU A 28 18.10 -0.42 -4.51
CA GLU A 28 19.12 0.22 -5.35
C GLU A 28 19.68 1.49 -4.70
N ASP A 29 18.82 2.33 -4.12
CA ASP A 29 19.22 3.58 -3.46
C ASP A 29 19.81 3.37 -2.04
N GLY A 30 19.71 2.14 -1.50
CA GLY A 30 20.21 1.77 -0.18
C GLY A 30 19.39 2.32 0.99
N THR A 31 18.26 2.98 0.75
CA THR A 31 17.35 3.55 1.75
C THR A 31 16.67 2.46 2.57
N GLN A 32 16.37 1.30 1.96
CA GLN A 32 15.75 0.18 2.66
C GLN A 32 16.57 -1.10 2.54
N LYS A 33 17.41 -1.34 3.56
CA LYS A 33 18.27 -2.54 3.62
C LYS A 33 17.59 -3.75 4.26
N ARG A 34 16.43 -3.57 4.92
CA ARG A 34 15.75 -4.61 5.70
C ARG A 34 14.30 -4.76 5.28
N GLN A 35 13.96 -5.93 4.75
CA GLN A 35 12.59 -6.34 4.42
C GLN A 35 12.07 -7.27 5.52
N ARG A 36 11.06 -6.85 6.28
CA ARG A 36 10.32 -7.71 7.21
C ARG A 36 8.84 -7.65 6.89
N ALA A 37 8.19 -8.81 6.89
CA ALA A 37 6.74 -8.86 6.80
C ALA A 37 6.12 -8.21 8.04
N GLY A 38 5.23 -7.24 7.82
CA GLY A 38 4.34 -6.72 8.85
C GLY A 38 3.14 -7.63 9.03
N ARG A 39 2.30 -7.33 10.03
CA ARG A 39 1.00 -8.02 10.24
C ARG A 39 -0.07 -7.60 9.23
N MET A 40 0.17 -6.50 8.52
CA MET A 40 -0.74 -5.88 7.57
C MET A 40 0.02 -5.58 6.29
N THR A 41 -0.62 -5.82 5.16
CA THR A 41 -0.13 -5.53 3.82
C THR A 41 -0.16 -4.03 3.55
N THR A 42 0.60 -3.57 2.54
CA THR A 42 0.59 -2.16 2.16
C THR A 42 -0.77 -1.71 1.64
N SER A 43 -1.51 -2.58 0.92
CA SER A 43 -2.84 -2.26 0.41
C SER A 43 -3.86 -2.05 1.53
N GLU A 44 -3.83 -2.87 2.58
CA GLU A 44 -4.65 -2.69 3.78
C GLU A 44 -4.34 -1.36 4.50
N ILE A 45 -3.05 -1.04 4.69
CA ILE A 45 -2.63 0.22 5.33
C ILE A 45 -3.10 1.42 4.50
N MET A 46 -2.86 1.41 3.19
CA MET A 46 -3.28 2.49 2.29
C MET A 46 -4.80 2.67 2.30
N THR A 47 -5.56 1.58 2.29
CA THR A 47 -7.03 1.62 2.34
C THR A 47 -7.53 2.30 3.62
N ILE A 48 -6.94 2.01 4.78
CA ILE A 48 -7.28 2.67 6.06
C ILE A 48 -6.99 4.17 5.98
N VAL A 49 -5.80 4.56 5.50
CA VAL A 49 -5.39 5.97 5.40
C VAL A 49 -6.30 6.76 4.45
N ILE A 50 -6.62 6.21 3.28
CA ILE A 50 -7.51 6.86 2.30
C ILE A 50 -8.92 6.97 2.87
N SER A 51 -9.45 5.90 3.45
CA SER A 51 -10.79 5.90 4.05
C SER A 51 -10.90 6.94 5.17
N PHE A 52 -9.87 7.05 6.01
CA PHE A 52 -9.80 8.05 7.07
C PHE A 52 -9.82 9.48 6.49
N HIS A 53 -9.02 9.75 5.46
CA HIS A 53 -8.97 11.07 4.83
C HIS A 53 -10.30 11.48 4.17
N MET A 54 -11.00 10.52 3.57
CA MET A 54 -12.28 10.75 2.90
C MET A 54 -13.49 10.81 3.85
N SER A 55 -13.29 10.58 5.15
CA SER A 55 -14.34 10.64 6.17
C SER A 55 -14.56 12.04 6.75
N HIS A 56 -13.97 13.07 6.13
CA HIS A 56 -13.95 14.46 6.58
C HIS A 56 -14.81 15.36 5.69
#